data_AF-A0A965PJY6-F1
#
_entry.id   AF-A0A965PJY6-F1
#
_cell.length_a   1.000
_cell.length_b   1.000
_cell.length_c   1.000
_cell.angle_alpha   90.00
_cell.angle_beta   90.00
_cell.angle_gamma   90.00
#
_symmetry.space_group_name_H-M   'P 1'
#
loop_
_entity.id
_entity.type
_entity.pdbx_description
1 polymer ?
#
loop_
_entity_poly.entity_id
_entity_poly.type
_entity_poly.pdbx_seq_one_letter_code
_entity_poly.pdbx_strand_id
1 'polypeptide(L)'
;MSKTFSHAGVSKLNGEFKVRFCNDSLRVKVLAKNGHSDIDIIELPNSMTKEDVIAYLLSIDFATKDTVRNDAVHEAILAELNKRSDRPEGANRDRPKKEAKKPKQPPKPTMEGIKAKVEARRAEAPQSTLTRAEIEAQLKDMEEAPF
;
A
#
# COMPACT_ATOMS: atom_id res chain seq x y z
N MET A 1 3.63 25.14 1.07
CA MET A 1 3.88 24.12 2.12
C MET A 1 4.65 22.98 1.50
N SER A 2 5.93 22.85 1.87
CA SER A 2 6.73 21.66 1.60
C SER A 2 6.10 20.48 2.33
N LYS A 3 5.75 19.42 1.58
CA LYS A 3 5.23 18.19 2.18
C LYS A 3 6.42 17.36 2.62
N THR A 4 6.44 16.97 3.89
CA THR A 4 7.44 16.08 4.45
C THR A 4 7.00 14.63 4.34
N PHE A 5 7.98 13.73 4.25
CA PHE A 5 7.78 12.30 4.11
C PHE A 5 8.63 11.54 5.12
N SER A 6 8.04 10.51 5.74
CA SER A 6 8.74 9.64 6.71
C SER A 6 9.22 8.32 6.09
N HIS A 7 8.73 7.96 4.91
CA HIS A 7 9.11 6.73 4.21
C HIS A 7 9.40 7.02 2.74
N ALA A 8 10.44 6.41 2.20
CA ALA A 8 10.80 6.59 0.80
C ALA A 8 11.53 5.38 0.22
N GLY A 9 11.51 5.27 -1.09
CA GLY A 9 12.26 4.23 -1.79
C GLY A 9 11.84 4.12 -3.25
N VAL A 10 11.95 2.94 -3.83
CA VAL A 10 11.67 2.70 -5.25
C VAL A 10 10.72 1.54 -5.44
N SER A 11 10.02 1.56 -6.57
CA SER A 11 9.16 0.46 -7.02
C SER A 11 9.28 0.32 -8.52
N LYS A 12 9.25 -0.91 -9.02
CA LYS A 12 9.15 -1.19 -10.45
C LYS A 12 7.69 -1.35 -10.85
N LEU A 13 7.30 -0.68 -11.93
CA LEU A 13 5.99 -0.87 -12.56
C LEU A 13 6.19 -0.93 -14.06
N ASN A 14 5.69 -1.99 -14.71
CA ASN A 14 5.78 -2.17 -16.17
C ASN A 14 7.24 -2.06 -16.70
N GLY A 15 8.22 -2.52 -15.91
CA GLY A 15 9.64 -2.45 -16.28
C GLY A 15 10.36 -1.16 -15.90
N GLU A 16 9.65 -0.12 -15.44
CA GLU A 16 10.24 1.19 -15.10
C GLU A 16 10.34 1.39 -13.58
N PHE A 17 11.52 1.80 -13.10
CA PHE A 17 11.73 2.16 -11.70
C PHE A 17 11.30 3.60 -11.42
N LYS A 18 10.55 3.81 -10.34
CA LYS A 18 10.10 5.13 -9.90
C LYS A 18 10.33 5.31 -8.41
N VAL A 19 10.83 6.49 -8.05
CA VAL A 19 10.94 6.91 -6.65
C VAL A 19 9.55 7.16 -6.06
N ARG A 20 9.30 6.57 -4.89
CA ARG A 20 8.04 6.66 -4.14
C ARG A 20 8.29 7.36 -2.83
N PHE A 21 7.39 8.27 -2.49
CA PHE A 21 7.38 9.01 -1.23
C PHE A 21 6.07 8.69 -0.48
N CYS A 22 6.19 8.36 0.79
CA CYS A 22 5.11 7.85 1.63
C CYS A 22 5.29 8.30 3.09
N ASN A 23 4.21 8.20 3.86
CA ASN A 23 4.20 8.51 5.29
C ASN A 23 3.82 7.28 6.14
N ASP A 24 3.76 6.12 5.50
CA ASP A 24 3.23 4.87 6.07
C ASP A 24 3.91 3.67 5.41
N SER A 25 4.29 2.70 6.22
CA SER A 25 4.90 1.42 5.84
C SER A 25 3.92 0.50 5.09
N LEU A 26 2.60 0.65 5.29
CA LEU A 26 1.57 -0.11 4.58
C LEU A 26 1.57 0.15 3.08
N ARG A 27 2.25 1.20 2.60
CA ARG A 27 2.36 1.50 1.18
C ARG A 27 2.95 0.35 0.37
N VAL A 28 3.87 -0.42 0.95
CA VAL A 28 4.45 -1.62 0.30
C VAL A 28 3.35 -2.60 -0.10
N LYS A 29 2.39 -2.87 0.80
CA LYS A 29 1.26 -3.79 0.54
C LYS A 29 0.33 -3.25 -0.54
N VAL A 30 0.10 -1.95 -0.57
CA VAL A 30 -0.76 -1.31 -1.60
C VAL A 30 -0.10 -1.41 -2.98
N LEU A 31 1.21 -1.13 -3.06
CA LEU A 31 1.96 -1.24 -4.31
C LEU A 31 2.00 -2.69 -4.81
N ALA A 32 2.22 -3.66 -3.92
CA ALA A 32 2.20 -5.08 -4.27
C ALA A 32 0.83 -5.50 -4.83
N LYS A 33 -0.28 -5.06 -4.22
CA LYS A 33 -1.65 -5.31 -4.73
C LYS A 33 -1.91 -4.68 -6.10
N ASN A 34 -1.29 -3.54 -6.37
CA ASN A 34 -1.40 -2.83 -7.64
C ASN A 34 -0.48 -3.40 -8.72
N GLY A 35 0.22 -4.51 -8.47
CA GLY A 35 1.09 -5.17 -9.46
C GLY A 35 2.47 -4.53 -9.61
N HIS A 36 2.93 -3.75 -8.64
CA HIS A 36 4.32 -3.32 -8.60
C HIS A 36 5.21 -4.49 -8.18
N SER A 37 6.35 -4.65 -8.85
CA SER A 37 7.43 -5.56 -8.44
C SER A 37 8.60 -4.77 -7.87
N ASP A 38 9.57 -5.45 -7.25
CA ASP A 38 10.81 -4.84 -6.74
C ASP A 38 10.54 -3.57 -5.91
N ILE A 39 9.69 -3.71 -4.88
CA ILE A 39 9.29 -2.61 -4.00
C ILE A 39 10.24 -2.59 -2.81
N ASP A 40 11.14 -1.62 -2.78
CA ASP A 40 12.01 -1.37 -1.64
C ASP A 40 11.66 0.03 -1.10
N ILE A 41 11.11 0.07 0.11
CA ILE A 41 10.79 1.31 0.83
C ILE A 41 11.42 1.21 2.21
N ILE A 42 12.17 2.24 2.58
CA ILE A 42 12.80 2.38 3.88
C ILE A 42 12.15 3.50 4.69
N GLU A 43 12.23 3.36 6.00
CA GLU A 43 11.89 4.43 6.93
C GLU A 43 13.04 5.42 7.01
N LEU A 44 12.71 6.70 6.96
CA LEU A 44 13.66 7.79 7.08
C LEU A 44 13.83 8.15 8.55
N PRO A 45 15.04 8.54 8.99
CA PRO A 45 15.30 8.89 10.39
C PRO A 45 14.48 10.10 10.85
N ASN A 46 14.16 11.02 9.94
CA ASN A 46 13.33 12.18 10.19
C ASN A 46 12.41 12.45 9.00
N SER A 47 11.29 13.16 9.25
CA SER A 47 10.38 13.56 8.18
C SER A 47 11.01 14.67 7.33
N MET A 48 11.47 14.31 6.13
CA MET A 48 12.27 15.17 5.25
C MET A 48 11.47 15.63 4.03
N THR A 49 11.93 16.70 3.37
CA THR A 49 11.32 17.11 2.10
C THR A 49 11.71 16.15 0.98
N LYS A 50 11.01 16.28 -0.14
CA LYS A 50 11.23 15.48 -1.34
C LYS A 50 12.67 15.50 -1.86
N GLU A 51 13.37 16.62 -1.72
CA GLU A 51 14.74 16.82 -2.21
C GLU A 51 15.74 16.22 -1.23
N ASP A 52 15.57 16.51 0.06
CA ASP A 52 16.36 15.93 1.15
C ASP A 52 16.29 14.40 1.14
N VAL A 53 15.11 13.83 0.89
CA VAL A 53 14.94 12.38 0.77
C VAL A 53 15.74 11.80 -0.38
N ILE A 54 15.78 12.49 -1.53
CA ILE A 54 16.56 12.01 -2.67
C ILE A 54 18.06 12.09 -2.36
N ALA A 55 18.51 13.19 -1.77
CA ALA A 55 19.90 13.33 -1.32
C ALA A 55 20.26 12.24 -0.30
N TYR A 56 19.36 11.91 0.63
CA TYR A 56 19.54 10.83 1.59
C TYR A 56 19.64 9.46 0.90
N LEU A 57 18.74 9.15 -0.04
CA LEU A 57 18.77 7.89 -0.79
C LEU A 57 20.07 7.71 -1.60
N LEU A 58 20.63 8.81 -2.13
CA LEU A 58 21.95 8.79 -2.77
C LEU A 58 23.08 8.59 -1.75
N SER A 59 22.99 9.23 -0.57
CA SER A 59 24.03 9.13 0.47
C SER A 59 24.21 7.72 1.04
N ILE A 60 23.13 6.93 1.08
CA ILE A 60 23.15 5.55 1.57
C ILE A 60 23.39 4.52 0.46
N ASP A 61 23.66 4.97 -0.77
CA ASP A 61 23.75 4.13 -1.96
C ASP A 61 22.56 3.15 -2.08
N PHE A 62 21.33 3.67 -1.94
CA PHE A 62 20.11 2.86 -1.93
C PHE A 62 19.93 1.97 -3.17
N ALA A 63 20.57 2.31 -4.28
CA ALA A 63 20.59 1.51 -5.50
C ALA A 63 21.38 0.20 -5.38
N THR A 64 22.23 0.06 -4.35
CA THR A 64 23.04 -1.12 -4.11
C THR A 64 22.33 -2.04 -3.12
N LYS A 65 21.96 -3.23 -3.58
CA LYS A 65 21.38 -4.29 -2.74
C LYS A 65 22.25 -5.52 -2.83
N ASP A 66 22.65 -6.07 -1.69
CA ASP A 66 23.48 -7.28 -1.60
C ASP A 66 24.74 -7.21 -2.48
N THR A 67 25.46 -6.09 -2.43
CA THR A 67 26.67 -5.76 -3.23
C THR A 67 26.45 -5.60 -4.75
N VAL A 68 25.22 -5.75 -5.24
CA VAL A 68 24.86 -5.53 -6.64
C VAL A 68 24.17 -4.17 -6.77
N ARG A 69 24.76 -3.29 -7.59
CA ARG A 69 24.17 -1.99 -7.92
C ARG A 69 23.13 -2.15 -9.03
N ASN A 70 21.94 -1.61 -8.80
CA ASN A 70 20.90 -1.51 -9.82
C ASN A 70 20.96 -0.12 -10.46
N ASP A 71 21.59 -0.02 -11.63
CA ASP A 71 21.78 1.25 -12.32
C ASP A 71 20.44 1.92 -12.68
N ALA A 72 19.40 1.15 -13.02
CA ALA A 72 18.09 1.70 -13.32
C ALA A 72 17.42 2.37 -12.10
N VAL A 73 17.69 1.86 -10.89
CA VAL A 73 17.24 2.50 -9.63
C VAL A 73 18.01 3.80 -9.41
N HIS A 74 19.34 3.78 -9.59
CA HIS A 74 20.17 4.97 -9.42
C HIS A 74 19.79 6.08 -10.42
N GLU A 75 19.62 5.74 -11.69
CA GLU A 75 19.17 6.68 -12.72
C GLU A 75 17.78 7.24 -12.42
N ALA A 76 16.84 6.41 -11.93
CA ALA A 76 15.53 6.89 -11.52
C ALA A 76 15.59 7.92 -10.37
N ILE A 77 16.52 7.73 -9.44
CA ILE A 77 16.76 8.67 -8.32
C ILE A 77 17.34 9.98 -8.85
N LEU A 78 18.36 9.93 -9.72
CA LEU A 78 18.96 11.12 -10.35
C LEU A 78 17.96 11.86 -11.26
N ALA A 79 17.17 11.14 -12.04
CA ALA A 79 16.15 11.74 -12.90
C ALA A 79 15.08 12.46 -12.07
N GLU A 80 14.69 11.91 -10.91
CA GLU A 80 13.75 12.57 -10.00
C GLU A 80 14.37 13.78 -9.31
N LEU A 81 15.69 13.78 -9.05
CA LEU A 81 16.42 14.95 -8.56
C LEU A 81 16.43 16.08 -9.61
N ASN A 82 16.84 15.77 -10.85
CA ASN A 82 16.90 16.75 -11.95
C ASN A 82 15.52 17.36 -12.25
N LYS A 83 14.46 16.55 -12.23
CA LYS A 83 13.08 17.01 -12.43
C LYS A 83 12.59 17.98 -11.35
N ARG A 84 13.27 18.02 -10.20
CA ARG A 84 12.93 18.87 -9.05
C ARG A 84 13.84 20.08 -8.96
N SER A 85 15.13 19.96 -9.30
CA SER A 85 16.03 21.12 -9.42
C SER A 85 15.52 22.14 -10.45
N ASP A 86 14.90 21.68 -11.54
CA ASP A 86 14.33 22.56 -12.57
C ASP A 86 12.95 23.11 -12.21
N ARG A 87 12.37 22.66 -11.09
CA ARG A 87 11.04 23.04 -10.66
C ARG A 87 11.16 24.04 -9.52
N PRO A 88 10.98 25.36 -9.75
CA PRO A 88 11.12 26.35 -8.69
C PRO A 88 10.16 26.02 -7.55
N GLU A 89 10.73 26.00 -6.35
CA GLU A 89 10.06 25.74 -5.08
C GLU A 89 9.03 26.86 -4.81
N GLY A 90 7.83 26.77 -5.39
CA GLY A 90 6.88 27.89 -5.31
C GLY A 90 5.48 27.72 -5.91
N ALA A 91 5.18 26.68 -6.70
CA ALA A 91 3.86 26.53 -7.34
C ALA A 91 2.76 25.92 -6.45
N ASN A 92 2.63 26.36 -5.19
CA ASN A 92 1.42 26.11 -4.41
C ASN A 92 1.17 27.23 -3.39
N ARG A 93 1.01 28.45 -3.91
CA ARG A 93 0.15 29.47 -3.30
C ARG A 93 -1.14 29.50 -4.11
N ASP A 94 -2.26 29.52 -3.41
CA ASP A 94 -3.62 29.68 -3.94
C ASP A 94 -4.18 28.53 -4.78
N ARG A 95 -4.44 27.41 -4.10
CA ARG A 95 -5.75 26.80 -4.30
C ARG A 95 -6.69 27.47 -3.30
N PRO A 96 -7.69 28.27 -3.74
CA PRO A 96 -8.68 28.79 -2.82
C PRO A 96 -9.28 27.61 -2.07
N LYS A 97 -9.34 27.75 -0.74
CA LYS A 97 -10.11 26.90 0.15
C LYS A 97 -11.57 27.03 -0.30
N LYS A 98 -11.97 26.24 -1.30
CA LYS A 98 -13.35 26.20 -1.75
C LYS A 98 -14.16 25.71 -0.57
N GLU A 99 -15.03 26.61 -0.13
CA GLU A 99 -15.96 26.46 0.97
C GLU A 99 -16.69 25.11 0.92
N ALA A 100 -17.04 24.67 2.12
CA ALA A 100 -17.77 23.47 2.42
C ALA A 100 -18.87 23.15 1.40
N LYS A 101 -18.60 22.19 0.50
CA LYS A 101 -19.65 21.36 -0.08
C LYS A 101 -19.86 20.16 0.83
N LYS A 102 -20.89 20.31 1.67
CA LYS A 102 -21.74 19.30 2.33
C LYS A 102 -21.32 17.84 2.08
N PRO A 103 -21.09 17.02 3.14
CA PRO A 103 -20.76 15.60 2.96
C PRO A 103 -21.92 14.91 2.22
N LYS A 104 -21.66 14.46 0.98
CA LYS A 104 -22.51 13.45 0.35
C LYS A 104 -22.20 12.14 1.04
N GLN A 105 -23.00 11.82 2.05
CA GLN A 105 -23.09 10.50 2.64
C GLN A 105 -23.22 9.46 1.51
N PRO A 106 -22.45 8.35 1.51
CA PRO A 106 -22.89 7.15 0.82
C PRO A 106 -24.26 6.74 1.42
N PRO A 107 -25.22 6.28 0.60
CA PRO A 107 -26.52 5.88 1.11
C PRO A 107 -26.33 4.83 2.20
N LYS A 108 -26.96 5.07 3.35
CA LYS A 108 -27.04 4.14 4.46
C LYS A 108 -27.46 2.77 3.89
N PRO A 109 -26.76 1.65 4.19
CA PRO A 109 -27.30 0.34 3.88
C PRO A 109 -28.57 0.15 4.72
N THR A 110 -29.74 0.25 4.10
CA THR A 110 -31.00 -0.14 4.69
C THR A 110 -30.98 -1.65 4.96
N MET A 111 -31.59 -2.07 6.07
CA MET A 111 -31.62 -3.48 6.50
C MET A 111 -32.22 -4.45 5.47
N GLU A 112 -32.91 -3.93 4.46
CA GLU A 112 -33.49 -4.70 3.35
C GLU A 112 -32.45 -5.21 2.35
N GLY A 113 -31.33 -4.49 2.15
CA GLY A 113 -30.26 -4.93 1.24
C GLY A 113 -29.41 -6.09 1.79
N ILE A 114 -29.38 -6.25 3.12
CA ILE A 114 -28.61 -7.32 3.79
C ILE A 114 -29.36 -8.65 3.66
N LYS A 115 -30.70 -8.67 3.75
CA LYS A 115 -31.49 -9.90 3.58
C LYS A 115 -31.38 -10.47 2.17
N ALA A 116 -31.47 -9.63 1.13
CA ALA A 116 -31.40 -10.08 -0.26
C ALA A 116 -30.03 -10.67 -0.67
N LYS A 117 -28.94 -10.29 0.02
CA LYS A 117 -27.58 -10.79 -0.26
C LYS A 117 -27.21 -12.07 0.50
N VAL A 118 -27.95 -12.40 1.57
CA VAL A 118 -27.79 -13.64 2.34
C VAL A 118 -28.50 -14.82 1.65
N GLU A 119 -29.63 -14.58 0.99
CA GLU A 119 -30.34 -15.64 0.23
C GLU A 119 -29.66 -15.98 -1.10
N ALA A 120 -29.10 -15.00 -1.81
CA ALA A 120 -28.39 -15.25 -3.08
C ALA A 120 -27.03 -15.96 -2.91
N ARG A 121 -26.42 -15.92 -1.71
CA ARG A 121 -25.15 -16.62 -1.42
C ARG A 121 -25.35 -17.99 -0.76
N ARG A 122 -26.59 -18.38 -0.47
CA ARG A 122 -26.93 -19.70 0.09
C ARG A 122 -27.21 -20.77 -0.98
N ALA A 123 -27.24 -20.41 -2.25
CA ALA A 123 -27.56 -21.34 -3.34
C ALA A 123 -26.33 -21.93 -4.07
N GLU A 124 -25.12 -21.40 -3.90
CA GLU A 124 -23.92 -21.89 -4.63
C GLU A 124 -22.64 -21.82 -3.78
N ALA A 125 -22.56 -22.69 -2.75
CA ALA A 125 -21.31 -22.95 -2.05
C ALA A 125 -20.94 -24.44 -2.17
N PRO A 126 -19.81 -24.80 -2.79
CA PRO A 126 -19.28 -26.16 -2.71
C PRO A 126 -18.90 -26.50 -1.26
N GLN A 127 -19.28 -27.72 -0.88
CA GLN A 127 -19.20 -28.34 0.45
C GLN A 127 -17.78 -28.33 1.02
N SER A 128 -17.49 -27.51 2.03
CA SER A 128 -16.41 -27.75 3.01
C SER A 128 -16.47 -26.72 4.14
N THR A 129 -17.45 -26.84 5.01
CA THR A 129 -17.38 -26.26 6.35
C THR A 129 -18.25 -27.12 7.24
N LEU A 130 -17.66 -28.20 7.76
CA LEU A 130 -18.28 -28.94 8.86
C LEU A 130 -18.63 -27.91 9.93
N THR A 131 -19.90 -27.92 10.34
CA THR A 131 -20.39 -27.02 11.35
C THR A 131 -19.73 -27.35 12.69
N ARG A 132 -19.61 -26.36 13.57
CA ARG A 132 -18.94 -26.54 14.87
C ARG A 132 -19.51 -27.72 15.69
N ALA A 133 -20.79 -28.02 15.50
CA ALA A 133 -21.47 -29.16 16.11
C ALA A 133 -21.05 -30.52 15.52
N GLU A 134 -20.74 -30.60 14.23
CA GLU A 134 -20.24 -31.83 13.59
C GLU A 134 -18.79 -32.13 13.97
N ILE A 135 -17.98 -31.08 14.20
CA ILE A 135 -16.61 -31.23 14.71
C ILE A 135 -16.61 -31.79 16.15
N GLU A 136 -17.51 -31.32 17.02
CA GLU A 136 -17.65 -31.84 18.38
C GLU A 136 -18.20 -33.28 18.41
N ALA A 137 -19.08 -33.65 17.48
CA ALA A 137 -19.56 -35.02 17.37
C ALA A 137 -18.45 -35.98 16.90
N GLN A 138 -17.64 -35.58 15.91
CA GLN A 138 -16.50 -36.39 15.45
C GLN A 138 -15.42 -36.59 16.51
N LEU A 139 -15.18 -35.59 17.37
CA LEU A 139 -14.20 -35.74 18.45
C LEU A 139 -14.68 -36.71 19.54
N LYS A 140 -16.00 -36.77 19.76
CA LYS A 140 -16.60 -37.66 20.76
C LYS A 140 -16.64 -39.12 20.31
N ASP A 141 -16.91 -39.37 19.02
CA ASP A 141 -16.83 -40.71 18.43
C ASP A 141 -15.39 -41.23 18.33
N MET A 142 -14.37 -40.35 18.31
CA MET A 142 -12.96 -40.77 18.40
C MET A 142 -12.48 -41.03 19.85
N GLU A 143 -13.21 -40.58 20.87
CA GLU A 143 -12.91 -40.84 22.29
C GLU A 143 -13.63 -42.09 22.84
N GLU A 144 -14.63 -42.62 22.12
CA GLU A 144 -15.43 -43.79 22.50
C GLU A 144 -15.14 -45.03 21.61
N ALA A 145 -13.94 -45.12 21.05
CA ALA A 145 -13.42 -46.34 20.44
C ALA A 145 -12.48 -47.06 21.42
N PRO A 146 -12.77 -48.32 21.84
CA PRO A 146 -11.82 -49.08 22.65
C PRO A 146 -10.59 -49.42 21.81
N PHE A 147 -9.40 -49.29 22.42
CA PHE A 147 -8.11 -49.74 21.89
C PHE A 147 -8.14 -51.19 21.40
#